data_AF-A0A836JUS1-F1
#
_entry.id   AF-A0A836JUS1-F1
#
_cell.length_a   1.000
_cell.length_b   1.000
_cell.length_c   1.000
_cell.angle_alpha   90.00
_cell.angle_beta   90.00
_cell.angle_gamma   90.00
#
_symmetry.space_group_name_H-M   'P 1'
#
loop_
_entity.id
_entity.type
_entity.pdbx_description
1 polymer ?
#
loop_
_entity_poly.entity_id
_entity_poly.type
_entity_poly.pdbx_seq_one_letter_code
_entity_poly.pdbx_strand_id
1 'polypeptide(L)'
;MSEHLILSATEYKLNELNKKIVEIKKKIQLSEGQRKANFEEYDAKKRKNAQKISALKKKVKELYVKYAGAKNNKEAMEHAALLNRDSIACVNKSNLEEIITTASENNVRLRKKLDLVKYEKEKHERTLNILQTESKVLAHRRGHCVFKKKTENPMKKKIETLEVQLEHIRMIQIKANIARMKYRSVCSELKEKSVLYASSLKNLEDGIKQQESEIKRLQARLMRKGVKEEAIELKDSTQETLVKEEIEETNSSKKRDSIIKEYRQRVAERRMELERLERMIFHTRPRDDFETRGKNRVQIQEDMIKDELARLEEAFAKLQNATGVSRSEEVLNRFLGQKATKESLQKMRTATEQEKMVLEKRRQELNAEIQMRKFSETKSAEQNAEVVAKLNLQIDEQRSRRERAENASRRIRELLNEVTGILYKLCEKFQRWSLTIMFSLLLLVFKKIVKKDNFQVFIKYKNFIFFTAEKLKYFFFDKGKLFLRNNTPLFENIKMDDTLAIIELLGNKVKHGMGVLNASDKYLETMDEALLDKLETLSIATTSVEGRTMRVNSGGPLFPRFPSCATPAAPLSEDEDEVPSRNALKRQAQLLVDTKSRRKGFTFRR
;
A
#
# COMPACT_ATOMS: atom_id res chain seq x y z
N MET A 1 -10.17 41.39 -11.64
CA MET A 1 -9.41 40.11 -11.61
C MET A 1 -10.07 39.03 -10.75
N SER A 2 -10.97 39.35 -9.78
CA SER A 2 -11.61 38.35 -8.90
C SER A 2 -12.82 37.61 -9.51
N GLU A 3 -13.58 38.24 -10.42
CA GLU A 3 -14.82 37.63 -10.95
C GLU A 3 -14.57 36.45 -11.90
N HIS A 4 -13.46 36.46 -12.64
CA HIS A 4 -13.14 35.40 -13.60
C HIS A 4 -12.74 34.07 -12.93
N LEU A 5 -12.19 34.13 -11.70
CA LEU A 5 -11.87 32.94 -10.91
C LEU A 5 -13.12 32.30 -10.30
N ILE A 6 -14.10 33.10 -9.89
CA ILE A 6 -15.37 32.63 -9.33
C ILE A 6 -16.19 31.90 -10.40
N LEU A 7 -16.21 32.40 -11.64
CA LEU A 7 -16.89 31.77 -12.78
C LEU A 7 -16.30 30.40 -13.14
N SER A 8 -14.97 30.23 -13.10
CA SER A 8 -14.36 28.92 -13.39
C SER A 8 -14.67 27.86 -12.31
N ALA A 9 -14.79 28.28 -11.05
CA ALA A 9 -15.09 27.38 -9.94
C ALA A 9 -16.57 26.94 -9.93
N THR A 10 -17.48 27.81 -10.36
CA THR A 10 -18.90 27.45 -10.54
C THR A 10 -19.09 26.54 -11.75
N GLU A 11 -18.36 26.76 -12.83
CA GLU A 11 -18.37 25.93 -14.03
C GLU A 11 -17.83 24.51 -13.77
N TYR A 12 -16.75 24.38 -12.99
CA TYR A 12 -16.25 23.07 -12.55
C TYR A 12 -17.26 22.31 -11.69
N LYS A 13 -17.93 22.99 -10.74
CA LYS A 13 -18.99 22.39 -9.92
C LYS A 13 -20.19 21.96 -10.76
N LEU A 14 -20.57 22.75 -11.78
CA LEU A 14 -21.65 22.44 -12.70
C LEU A 14 -21.32 21.21 -13.56
N ASN A 15 -20.08 21.10 -14.04
CA ASN A 15 -19.61 19.94 -14.79
C ASN A 15 -19.58 18.67 -13.94
N GLU A 16 -19.17 18.77 -12.68
CA GLU A 16 -19.19 17.64 -11.75
C GLU A 16 -20.62 17.20 -11.41
N LEU A 17 -21.54 18.16 -11.27
CA LEU A 17 -22.95 17.89 -11.04
C LEU A 17 -23.61 17.23 -12.27
N ASN A 18 -23.26 17.67 -13.48
CA ASN A 18 -23.70 17.03 -14.73
C ASN A 18 -23.17 15.59 -14.86
N LYS A 19 -21.91 15.33 -14.49
CA LYS A 19 -21.38 13.96 -14.45
C LYS A 19 -22.18 13.06 -13.49
N LYS A 20 -22.51 13.56 -12.30
CA LYS A 20 -23.34 12.83 -11.32
C LYS A 20 -24.76 12.58 -11.83
N ILE A 21 -25.37 13.55 -12.52
CA ILE A 21 -26.68 13.37 -13.16
C ILE A 21 -26.64 12.27 -14.21
N VAL A 22 -25.60 12.25 -15.07
CA VAL A 22 -25.44 11.20 -16.10
C VAL A 22 -25.22 9.83 -15.45
N GLU A 23 -24.44 9.75 -14.38
CA GLU A 23 -24.22 8.50 -13.65
C GLU A 23 -25.52 7.99 -13.01
N ILE A 24 -26.32 8.86 -12.40
CA ILE A 24 -27.63 8.51 -11.84
C ILE A 24 -28.59 8.06 -12.94
N LYS A 25 -28.63 8.74 -14.10
CA LYS A 25 -29.44 8.32 -15.25
C LYS A 25 -29.05 6.91 -15.74
N LYS A 26 -27.75 6.60 -15.83
CA LYS A 26 -27.27 5.25 -16.16
C LYS A 26 -27.71 4.20 -15.13
N LYS A 27 -27.63 4.53 -13.83
CA LYS A 27 -28.10 3.64 -12.75
C LYS A 27 -29.61 3.40 -12.81
N ILE A 28 -30.41 4.43 -13.10
CA ILE A 28 -31.86 4.30 -13.29
C ILE A 28 -32.16 3.39 -14.48
N GLN A 29 -31.50 3.61 -15.63
CA GLN A 29 -31.72 2.82 -16.83
C GLN A 29 -31.36 1.34 -16.64
N LEU A 30 -30.25 1.05 -15.93
CA LEU A 30 -29.89 -0.33 -15.57
C LEU A 30 -30.90 -0.96 -14.60
N SER A 31 -31.36 -0.21 -13.60
CA SER A 31 -32.39 -0.66 -12.66
C SER A 31 -33.74 -0.92 -13.33
N GLU A 32 -34.11 -0.12 -14.34
CA GLU A 32 -35.28 -0.34 -15.18
C GLU A 32 -35.12 -1.56 -16.08
N GLY A 33 -33.95 -1.72 -16.71
CA GLY A 33 -33.63 -2.91 -17.50
C GLY A 33 -33.71 -4.19 -16.67
N GLN A 34 -33.20 -4.16 -15.44
CA GLN A 34 -33.23 -5.31 -14.54
C GLN A 34 -34.64 -5.61 -14.01
N ARG A 35 -35.45 -4.57 -13.72
CA ARG A 35 -36.87 -4.76 -13.40
C ARG A 35 -37.64 -5.39 -14.55
N LYS A 36 -37.37 -4.97 -15.79
CA LYS A 36 -37.99 -5.53 -17.00
C LYS A 36 -37.61 -7.00 -17.21
N ALA A 37 -36.32 -7.32 -17.11
CA ALA A 37 -35.83 -8.71 -17.24
C ALA A 37 -36.45 -9.64 -16.18
N ASN A 38 -36.51 -9.19 -14.92
CA ASN A 38 -37.12 -9.96 -13.83
C ASN A 38 -38.62 -10.18 -14.05
N PHE A 39 -39.33 -9.18 -14.59
CA PHE A 39 -40.74 -9.30 -14.91
C PHE A 39 -40.98 -10.32 -16.04
N GLU A 40 -40.17 -10.26 -17.10
CA GLU A 40 -40.24 -11.20 -18.22
C GLU A 40 -39.93 -12.65 -17.80
N GLU A 41 -38.94 -12.85 -16.92
CA GLU A 41 -38.64 -14.16 -16.35
C GLU A 41 -39.80 -14.70 -15.49
N TYR A 42 -40.39 -13.84 -14.65
CA TYR A 42 -41.54 -14.20 -13.82
C TYR A 42 -42.75 -14.59 -14.68
N ASP A 43 -43.06 -13.81 -15.72
CA ASP A 43 -44.18 -14.11 -16.63
C ASP A 43 -43.94 -15.39 -17.43
N ALA A 44 -42.71 -15.63 -17.90
CA ALA A 44 -42.34 -16.89 -18.54
C ALA A 44 -42.52 -18.09 -17.59
N LYS A 45 -42.16 -17.94 -16.31
CA LYS A 45 -42.35 -18.98 -15.29
C LYS A 45 -43.82 -19.22 -14.97
N LYS A 46 -44.62 -18.15 -14.90
CA LYS A 46 -46.08 -18.22 -14.75
C LYS A 46 -46.73 -19.00 -15.91
N ARG A 47 -46.32 -18.73 -17.14
CA ARG A 47 -46.78 -19.47 -18.34
C ARG A 47 -46.41 -20.96 -18.29
N LYS A 48 -45.16 -21.29 -17.92
CA LYS A 48 -44.73 -22.69 -17.74
C LYS A 48 -45.54 -23.42 -16.66
N ASN A 49 -45.82 -22.75 -15.54
CA ASN A 49 -46.62 -23.32 -14.47
C ASN A 49 -48.08 -23.56 -14.90
N ALA A 50 -48.69 -22.61 -15.63
CA ALA A 50 -50.03 -22.77 -16.19
C ALA A 50 -50.12 -23.97 -17.15
N GLN A 51 -49.12 -24.15 -18.02
CA GLN A 51 -49.01 -25.32 -18.91
C GLN A 51 -48.91 -26.63 -18.12
N LYS A 52 -48.09 -26.67 -17.06
CA LYS A 52 -47.94 -27.86 -16.21
C LYS A 52 -49.24 -28.22 -15.48
N ILE A 53 -49.98 -27.23 -15.00
CA ILE A 53 -51.30 -27.44 -14.38
C ILE A 53 -52.28 -28.04 -15.40
N SER A 54 -52.31 -27.52 -16.63
CA SER A 54 -53.16 -28.05 -17.70
C SER A 54 -52.81 -29.51 -18.03
N ALA A 55 -51.52 -29.83 -18.17
CA ALA A 55 -51.05 -31.19 -18.42
C ALA A 55 -51.43 -32.16 -17.28
N LEU A 56 -51.30 -31.73 -16.02
CA LEU A 56 -51.69 -32.53 -14.87
C LEU A 56 -53.21 -32.77 -14.82
N LYS A 57 -54.02 -31.74 -15.09
CA LYS A 57 -55.49 -31.89 -15.18
C LYS A 57 -55.90 -32.91 -16.25
N LYS A 58 -55.24 -32.88 -17.43
CA LYS A 58 -55.46 -33.87 -18.49
C LYS A 58 -55.13 -35.29 -18.01
N LYS A 59 -53.99 -35.48 -17.35
CA LYS A 59 -53.57 -36.79 -16.83
C LYS A 59 -54.51 -37.33 -15.75
N VAL A 60 -55.03 -36.46 -14.89
CA VAL A 60 -56.06 -36.84 -13.89
C VAL A 60 -57.34 -37.31 -14.59
N LYS A 61 -57.81 -36.61 -15.63
CA LYS A 61 -58.97 -37.02 -16.41
C LYS A 61 -58.77 -38.38 -17.08
N GLU A 62 -57.60 -38.62 -17.68
CA GLU A 62 -57.25 -39.91 -18.30
C GLU A 62 -57.25 -41.06 -17.28
N LEU A 63 -56.69 -40.84 -16.08
CA LEU A 63 -56.69 -41.84 -15.01
C LEU A 63 -58.11 -42.15 -14.52
N TYR A 64 -58.97 -41.14 -14.42
CA TYR A 64 -60.36 -41.32 -14.00
C TYR A 64 -61.15 -42.18 -15.00
N VAL A 65 -60.96 -41.96 -16.31
CA VAL A 65 -61.58 -42.79 -17.37
C VAL A 65 -61.09 -44.23 -17.30
N LYS A 66 -59.79 -44.45 -17.10
CA LYS A 66 -59.22 -45.81 -16.95
C LYS A 66 -59.78 -46.53 -15.73
N TYR A 67 -59.96 -45.83 -14.62
CA TYR A 67 -60.55 -46.38 -13.40
C TYR A 67 -62.02 -46.78 -13.61
N ALA A 68 -62.83 -45.93 -14.23
CA ALA A 68 -64.23 -46.22 -14.54
C ALA A 68 -64.38 -47.46 -15.46
N GLY A 69 -63.52 -47.60 -16.48
CA GLY A 69 -63.53 -48.76 -17.37
C GLY A 69 -63.18 -50.08 -16.65
N ALA A 70 -62.21 -50.06 -15.73
CA ALA A 70 -61.83 -51.24 -14.96
C ALA A 70 -62.91 -51.69 -13.96
N LYS A 71 -63.69 -50.76 -13.40
CA LYS A 71 -64.78 -51.06 -12.47
C LYS A 71 -65.93 -51.81 -13.16
N ASN A 72 -66.38 -51.34 -14.32
CA ASN A 72 -67.51 -51.92 -15.04
C ASN A 72 -67.21 -53.33 -15.57
N ASN A 73 -65.95 -53.62 -15.94
CA ASN A 73 -65.56 -54.95 -16.41
C ASN A 73 -65.57 -56.01 -15.30
N LYS A 74 -65.33 -55.61 -14.05
CA LYS A 74 -65.34 -56.55 -12.91
C LYS A 74 -66.77 -56.93 -12.51
N GLU A 75 -67.68 -55.96 -12.52
CA GLU A 75 -69.11 -56.17 -12.24
C GLU A 75 -69.80 -57.04 -13.32
N ALA A 76 -69.43 -56.88 -14.60
CA ALA A 76 -69.95 -57.73 -15.70
C ALA A 76 -69.51 -59.21 -15.61
N MET A 77 -68.31 -59.47 -15.10
CA MET A 77 -67.76 -60.83 -14.97
C MET A 77 -68.41 -61.59 -13.80
N GLU A 78 -68.77 -60.89 -12.72
CA GLU A 78 -69.45 -61.48 -11.56
C GLU A 78 -70.92 -61.85 -11.87
N HIS A 79 -71.62 -61.07 -12.70
CA HIS A 79 -72.98 -61.39 -13.14
C HIS A 79 -73.08 -62.61 -14.07
N ALA A 80 -72.08 -62.87 -14.93
CA ALA A 80 -72.06 -64.03 -15.83
C ALA A 80 -71.84 -65.37 -15.09
N ALA A 81 -71.21 -65.34 -13.91
CA ALA A 81 -70.94 -66.54 -13.12
C ALA A 81 -72.19 -67.06 -12.38
N LEU A 82 -73.16 -66.18 -12.07
CA LEU A 82 -74.36 -66.54 -11.31
C LEU A 82 -75.44 -67.23 -12.18
N LEU A 83 -75.55 -66.90 -13.47
CA LEU A 83 -76.57 -67.48 -14.36
C LEU A 83 -76.30 -68.95 -14.77
N ASN A 84 -75.08 -69.46 -14.57
CA ASN A 84 -74.73 -70.84 -14.93
C ASN A 84 -75.08 -71.90 -13.87
N ARG A 85 -75.53 -71.50 -12.67
CA ARG A 85 -75.76 -72.43 -11.56
C ARG A 85 -77.17 -73.03 -11.51
N ASP A 86 -78.13 -72.46 -12.24
CA ASP A 86 -79.56 -72.76 -12.08
C ASP A 86 -80.15 -73.70 -13.17
N SER A 87 -79.33 -74.49 -13.87
CA SER A 87 -79.80 -75.33 -15.00
C SER A 87 -79.61 -76.85 -14.84
N ILE A 88 -79.91 -77.43 -13.66
CA ILE A 88 -80.07 -78.89 -13.54
C ILE A 88 -81.28 -79.22 -12.66
N ALA A 89 -82.48 -79.12 -13.23
CA ALA A 89 -83.70 -79.66 -12.66
C ALA A 89 -84.71 -80.00 -13.76
N CYS A 90 -84.48 -81.09 -14.49
CA CYS A 90 -85.54 -81.87 -15.13
C CYS A 90 -84.93 -83.13 -15.75
N VAL A 91 -85.43 -84.33 -15.40
CA VAL A 91 -85.93 -85.32 -16.37
C VAL A 91 -86.79 -86.32 -15.60
N ASN A 92 -88.04 -86.45 -16.07
CA ASN A 92 -89.04 -87.41 -15.63
C ASN A 92 -88.79 -88.80 -16.24
N LYS A 93 -89.17 -89.84 -15.48
CA LYS A 93 -89.46 -91.24 -15.85
C LYS A 93 -89.05 -91.66 -17.28
N SER A 94 -87.83 -92.15 -17.42
CA SER A 94 -87.33 -92.91 -18.59
C SER A 94 -87.10 -94.36 -18.15
N ASN A 95 -87.21 -95.32 -19.07
CA ASN A 95 -87.01 -96.75 -18.79
C ASN A 95 -85.61 -96.99 -18.19
N LEU A 96 -85.47 -97.96 -17.28
CA LEU A 96 -84.22 -98.25 -16.55
C LEU A 96 -83.01 -98.44 -17.49
N GLU A 97 -83.22 -99.08 -18.64
CA GLU A 97 -82.20 -99.30 -19.67
C GLU A 97 -81.70 -97.98 -20.31
N GLU A 98 -82.60 -97.02 -20.51
CA GLU A 98 -82.29 -95.70 -21.07
C GLU A 98 -81.53 -94.83 -20.06
N ILE A 99 -81.84 -94.97 -18.76
CA ILE A 99 -81.09 -94.33 -17.68
C ILE A 99 -79.68 -94.93 -17.57
N ILE A 100 -79.54 -96.25 -17.69
CA ILE A 100 -78.23 -96.92 -17.62
C ILE A 100 -77.35 -96.56 -18.82
N THR A 101 -77.90 -96.52 -20.03
CA THR A 101 -77.17 -96.09 -21.23
C THR A 101 -76.79 -94.62 -21.15
N THR A 102 -77.70 -93.72 -20.78
CA THR A 102 -77.41 -92.30 -20.56
C THR A 102 -76.38 -92.07 -19.44
N ALA A 103 -76.45 -92.84 -18.35
CA ALA A 103 -75.47 -92.77 -17.27
C ALA A 103 -74.09 -93.28 -17.73
N SER A 104 -74.05 -94.33 -18.55
CA SER A 104 -72.82 -94.88 -19.14
C SER A 104 -72.18 -93.90 -20.11
N GLU A 105 -72.96 -93.27 -20.98
CA GLU A 105 -72.52 -92.20 -21.89
C GLU A 105 -71.98 -90.98 -21.11
N ASN A 106 -72.68 -90.57 -20.05
CA ASN A 106 -72.21 -89.52 -19.16
C ASN A 106 -70.92 -89.91 -18.45
N ASN A 107 -70.76 -91.17 -18.03
CA ASN A 107 -69.52 -91.66 -17.43
C ASN A 107 -68.35 -91.57 -18.42
N VAL A 108 -68.57 -91.97 -19.68
CA VAL A 108 -67.57 -91.82 -20.75
C VAL A 108 -67.23 -90.34 -21.01
N ARG A 109 -68.24 -89.46 -21.06
CA ARG A 109 -68.03 -88.00 -21.23
C ARG A 109 -67.24 -87.41 -20.06
N LEU A 110 -67.54 -87.82 -18.83
CA LEU A 110 -66.84 -87.38 -17.63
C LEU A 110 -65.40 -87.91 -17.57
N ARG A 111 -65.14 -89.14 -18.01
CA ARG A 111 -63.78 -89.67 -18.15
C ARG A 111 -62.96 -88.86 -19.15
N LYS A 112 -63.52 -88.58 -20.34
CA LYS A 112 -62.86 -87.73 -21.34
C LYS A 112 -62.56 -86.32 -20.80
N LYS A 113 -63.49 -85.71 -20.05
CA LYS A 113 -63.26 -84.43 -19.37
C LYS A 113 -62.18 -84.53 -18.29
N LEU A 114 -62.16 -85.62 -17.51
CA LEU A 114 -61.15 -85.85 -16.48
C LEU A 114 -59.76 -85.98 -17.10
N ASP A 115 -59.63 -86.70 -18.22
CA ASP A 115 -58.36 -86.87 -18.92
C ASP A 115 -57.86 -85.54 -19.51
N LEU A 116 -58.78 -84.72 -20.05
CA LEU A 116 -58.44 -83.37 -20.51
C LEU A 116 -57.96 -82.47 -19.36
N VAL A 117 -58.63 -82.51 -18.21
CA VAL A 117 -58.22 -81.74 -17.02
C VAL A 117 -56.89 -82.23 -16.46
N LYS A 118 -56.64 -83.54 -16.47
CA LYS A 118 -55.35 -84.12 -16.08
C LYS A 118 -54.23 -83.62 -16.99
N TYR A 119 -54.46 -83.62 -18.30
CA TYR A 119 -53.51 -83.09 -19.28
C TYR A 119 -53.19 -81.61 -19.04
N GLU A 120 -54.20 -80.75 -18.86
CA GLU A 120 -53.98 -79.32 -18.59
C GLU A 120 -53.28 -79.09 -17.25
N LYS A 121 -53.62 -79.85 -16.21
CA LYS A 121 -52.91 -79.81 -14.92
C LYS A 121 -51.44 -80.13 -15.11
N GLU A 122 -51.12 -81.20 -15.82
CA GLU A 122 -49.74 -81.63 -16.04
C GLU A 122 -48.95 -80.60 -16.86
N LYS A 123 -49.59 -79.99 -17.86
CA LYS A 123 -49.00 -78.90 -18.65
C LYS A 123 -48.71 -77.67 -17.79
N HIS A 124 -49.63 -77.27 -16.90
CA HIS A 124 -49.41 -76.18 -15.97
C HIS A 124 -48.31 -76.50 -14.95
N GLU A 125 -48.24 -77.74 -14.46
CA GLU A 125 -47.21 -78.19 -13.53
C GLU A 125 -45.82 -78.17 -14.17
N ARG A 126 -45.68 -78.61 -15.43
CA ARG A 126 -44.44 -78.45 -16.20
C ARG A 126 -44.05 -76.98 -16.34
N THR A 127 -45.00 -76.11 -16.66
CA THR A 127 -44.74 -74.67 -16.80
C THR A 127 -44.30 -74.04 -15.48
N LEU A 128 -44.93 -74.42 -14.36
CA LEU A 128 -44.57 -73.97 -13.02
C LEU A 128 -43.13 -74.38 -12.66
N ASN A 129 -42.75 -75.62 -12.95
CA ASN A 129 -41.41 -76.13 -12.69
C ASN A 129 -40.33 -75.38 -13.51
N ILE A 130 -40.63 -75.03 -14.77
CA ILE A 130 -39.76 -74.19 -15.60
C ILE A 130 -39.59 -72.79 -14.97
N LEU A 131 -40.68 -72.13 -14.59
CA LEU A 131 -40.60 -70.80 -13.97
C LEU A 131 -39.88 -70.82 -12.61
N GLN A 132 -40.07 -71.89 -11.83
CA GLN A 132 -39.41 -72.06 -10.54
C GLN A 132 -37.90 -72.25 -10.70
N THR A 133 -37.47 -73.01 -11.71
CA THR A 133 -36.04 -73.18 -12.03
C THR A 133 -35.41 -71.87 -12.53
N GLU A 134 -36.09 -71.14 -13.41
CA GLU A 134 -35.63 -69.82 -13.88
C GLU A 134 -35.50 -68.81 -12.74
N SER A 135 -36.47 -68.75 -11.83
CA SER A 135 -36.42 -67.90 -10.64
C SER A 135 -35.23 -68.21 -9.73
N LYS A 136 -34.94 -69.51 -9.51
CA LYS A 136 -33.75 -69.94 -8.74
C LYS A 136 -32.45 -69.50 -9.41
N VAL A 137 -32.34 -69.60 -10.74
CA VAL A 137 -31.18 -69.14 -11.51
C VAL A 137 -31.01 -67.62 -11.41
N LEU A 138 -32.10 -66.86 -11.53
CA LEU A 138 -32.08 -65.40 -11.39
C LEU A 138 -31.71 -64.95 -9.97
N ALA A 139 -32.18 -65.66 -8.94
CA ALA A 139 -31.80 -65.40 -7.55
C ALA A 139 -30.30 -65.66 -7.32
N HIS A 140 -29.76 -66.76 -7.86
CA HIS A 140 -28.32 -67.05 -7.83
C HIS A 140 -27.51 -65.97 -8.56
N ARG A 141 -27.98 -65.52 -9.73
CA ARG A 141 -27.33 -64.45 -10.53
C ARG A 141 -27.34 -63.11 -9.80
N ARG A 142 -28.43 -62.76 -9.11
CA ARG A 142 -28.51 -61.58 -8.23
C ARG A 142 -27.53 -61.68 -7.07
N GLY A 143 -27.46 -62.84 -6.40
CA GLY A 143 -26.49 -63.07 -5.32
C GLY A 143 -25.05 -62.83 -5.77
N HIS A 144 -24.66 -63.39 -6.92
CA HIS A 144 -23.30 -63.23 -7.46
C HIS A 144 -22.96 -61.78 -7.85
N CYS A 145 -23.93 -61.00 -8.32
CA CYS A 145 -23.75 -59.58 -8.65
C CYS A 145 -23.66 -58.68 -7.40
N VAL A 146 -24.34 -59.05 -6.32
CA VAL A 146 -24.29 -58.32 -5.04
C VAL A 146 -22.96 -58.55 -4.31
N PHE A 147 -22.38 -59.75 -4.40
CA PHE A 147 -21.04 -60.01 -3.84
C PHE A 147 -19.92 -59.22 -4.56
N LYS A 148 -19.99 -59.04 -5.89
CA LYS A 148 -19.04 -58.16 -6.62
C LYS A 148 -19.11 -56.67 -6.22
N LYS A 149 -20.21 -56.20 -5.61
CA LYS A 149 -20.34 -54.81 -5.14
C LYS A 149 -19.85 -54.60 -3.69
N LYS A 150 -19.70 -55.66 -2.90
CA LYS A 150 -19.28 -55.58 -1.49
C LYS A 150 -17.77 -55.74 -1.28
N THR A 151 -17.06 -56.37 -2.22
CA THR A 151 -15.59 -56.36 -2.25
C THR A 151 -15.14 -55.04 -2.87
N GLU A 152 -14.44 -54.19 -2.13
CA GLU A 152 -13.92 -52.91 -2.66
C GLU A 152 -13.23 -53.14 -4.02
N ASN A 153 -13.72 -52.46 -5.05
CA ASN A 153 -13.17 -52.60 -6.40
C ASN A 153 -11.70 -52.15 -6.37
N PRO A 154 -10.71 -53.01 -6.69
CA PRO A 154 -9.29 -52.66 -6.61
C PRO A 154 -8.92 -51.47 -7.50
N MET A 155 -9.67 -51.25 -8.60
CA MET A 155 -9.54 -50.05 -9.42
C MET A 155 -9.91 -48.77 -8.65
N LYS A 156 -10.95 -48.82 -7.80
CA LYS A 156 -11.39 -47.66 -7.02
C LYS A 156 -10.32 -47.23 -6.00
N LYS A 157 -9.75 -48.18 -5.26
CA LYS A 157 -8.62 -47.88 -4.36
C LYS A 157 -7.41 -47.33 -5.08
N LYS A 158 -7.12 -47.83 -6.29
CA LYS A 158 -6.01 -47.33 -7.11
C LYS A 158 -6.25 -45.90 -7.59
N ILE A 159 -7.48 -45.57 -7.98
CA ILE A 159 -7.90 -44.20 -8.32
C ILE A 159 -7.74 -43.28 -7.10
N GLU A 160 -8.30 -43.66 -5.94
CA GLU A 160 -8.19 -42.89 -4.70
C GLU A 160 -6.71 -42.64 -4.30
N THR A 161 -5.85 -43.65 -4.46
CA THR A 161 -4.41 -43.51 -4.19
C THR A 161 -3.73 -42.55 -5.15
N LEU A 162 -4.05 -42.64 -6.45
CA LEU A 162 -3.50 -41.76 -7.47
C LEU A 162 -3.98 -40.31 -7.31
N GLU A 163 -5.23 -40.10 -6.89
CA GLU A 163 -5.77 -38.77 -6.58
C GLU A 163 -5.02 -38.13 -5.41
N VAL A 164 -4.78 -38.88 -4.34
CA VAL A 164 -3.98 -38.41 -3.19
C VAL A 164 -2.55 -38.08 -3.61
N GLN A 165 -1.92 -38.92 -4.43
CA GLN A 165 -0.57 -38.65 -4.95
C GLN A 165 -0.52 -37.41 -5.85
N LEU A 166 -1.52 -37.23 -6.70
CA LEU A 166 -1.65 -36.07 -7.58
C LEU A 166 -1.79 -34.77 -6.77
N GLU A 167 -2.64 -34.76 -5.73
CA GLU A 167 -2.76 -33.61 -4.84
C GLU A 167 -1.48 -33.32 -4.06
N HIS A 168 -0.77 -34.36 -3.62
CA HIS A 168 0.53 -34.19 -2.98
C HIS A 168 1.55 -33.54 -3.93
N ILE A 169 1.61 -33.99 -5.20
CA ILE A 169 2.48 -33.40 -6.22
C ILE A 169 2.08 -31.95 -6.51
N ARG A 170 0.78 -31.64 -6.63
CA ARG A 170 0.28 -30.27 -6.80
C ARG A 170 0.70 -29.37 -5.64
N MET A 171 0.55 -29.84 -4.41
CA MET A 171 1.00 -29.12 -3.22
C MET A 171 2.51 -28.87 -3.25
N ILE A 172 3.33 -29.86 -3.62
CA ILE A 172 4.77 -29.70 -3.77
C ILE A 172 5.10 -28.65 -4.84
N GLN A 173 4.40 -28.69 -5.98
CA GLN A 173 4.59 -27.74 -7.07
C GLN A 173 4.25 -26.31 -6.66
N ILE A 174 3.16 -26.11 -5.91
CA ILE A 174 2.79 -24.80 -5.33
C ILE A 174 3.89 -24.31 -4.39
N LYS A 175 4.38 -25.17 -3.47
CA LYS A 175 5.48 -24.82 -2.56
C LYS A 175 6.75 -24.43 -3.32
N ALA A 176 7.11 -25.19 -4.36
CA ALA A 176 8.26 -24.91 -5.20
C ALA A 176 8.11 -23.59 -5.98
N ASN A 177 6.91 -23.28 -6.47
CA ASN A 177 6.61 -22.02 -7.13
C ASN A 177 6.71 -20.84 -6.17
N ILE A 178 6.17 -20.95 -4.95
CA ILE A 178 6.30 -19.92 -3.91
C ILE A 178 7.78 -19.68 -3.59
N ALA A 179 8.57 -20.75 -3.42
CA ALA A 179 10.01 -20.62 -3.20
C ALA A 179 10.70 -19.91 -4.38
N ARG A 180 10.38 -20.30 -5.62
CA ARG A 180 10.93 -19.68 -6.83
C ARG A 180 10.57 -18.19 -6.93
N MET A 181 9.33 -17.81 -6.59
CA MET A 181 8.90 -16.42 -6.55
C MET A 181 9.67 -15.62 -5.50
N LYS A 182 9.86 -16.17 -4.30
CA LYS A 182 10.67 -15.54 -3.25
C LYS A 182 12.12 -15.31 -3.70
N TYR A 183 12.76 -16.33 -4.28
CA TYR A 183 14.11 -16.19 -4.82
C TYR A 183 14.19 -15.14 -5.93
N ARG A 184 13.20 -15.09 -6.84
CA ARG A 184 13.14 -14.05 -7.87
C ARG A 184 13.00 -12.64 -7.27
N SER A 185 12.16 -12.46 -6.25
CA SER A 185 12.03 -11.18 -5.54
C SER A 185 13.36 -10.75 -4.95
N VAL A 186 14.02 -11.64 -4.21
CA VAL A 186 15.32 -11.39 -3.59
C VAL A 186 16.37 -11.05 -4.65
N CYS A 187 16.44 -11.80 -5.76
CA CYS A 187 17.37 -11.50 -6.86
C CYS A 187 17.11 -10.12 -7.49
N SER A 188 15.85 -9.74 -7.69
CA SER A 188 15.49 -8.42 -8.21
C SER A 188 15.93 -7.30 -7.26
N GLU A 189 15.67 -7.44 -5.96
CA GLU A 189 16.11 -6.48 -4.94
C GLU A 189 17.63 -6.37 -4.85
N LEU A 190 18.35 -7.49 -4.91
CA LEU A 190 19.82 -7.47 -4.92
C LEU A 190 20.35 -6.78 -6.18
N LYS A 191 19.72 -7.02 -7.34
CA LYS A 191 20.11 -6.37 -8.59
C LYS A 191 19.88 -4.86 -8.53
N GLU A 192 18.73 -4.43 -8.00
CA GLU A 192 18.45 -3.01 -7.78
C GLU A 192 19.48 -2.38 -6.84
N LYS A 193 19.77 -3.00 -5.69
CA LYS A 193 20.81 -2.55 -4.76
C LYS A 193 22.18 -2.49 -5.43
N SER A 194 22.54 -3.46 -6.28
CA SER A 194 23.82 -3.44 -7.00
C SER A 194 23.96 -2.21 -7.90
N VAL A 195 22.88 -1.81 -8.58
CA VAL A 195 22.87 -0.62 -9.44
C VAL A 195 22.99 0.65 -8.60
N LEU A 196 22.29 0.71 -7.46
CA LEU A 196 22.39 1.83 -6.52
C LEU A 196 23.79 1.98 -5.93
N TYR A 197 24.44 0.87 -5.57
CA TYR A 197 25.82 0.91 -5.09
C TYR A 197 26.79 1.32 -6.20
N ALA A 198 26.61 0.83 -7.42
CA ALA A 198 27.43 1.24 -8.56
C ALA A 198 27.32 2.75 -8.85
N SER A 199 26.10 3.32 -8.80
CA SER A 199 25.93 4.76 -9.01
C SER A 199 26.47 5.59 -7.85
N SER A 200 26.27 5.13 -6.61
CA SER A 200 26.86 5.77 -5.42
C SER A 200 28.38 5.76 -5.45
N LEU A 201 28.98 4.64 -5.89
CA LEU A 201 30.43 4.52 -6.04
C LEU A 201 30.95 5.50 -7.10
N LYS A 202 30.31 5.54 -8.27
CA LYS A 202 30.67 6.48 -9.34
C LYS A 202 30.61 7.94 -8.87
N ASN A 203 29.55 8.32 -8.14
CA ASN A 203 29.43 9.68 -7.60
C ASN A 203 30.57 10.01 -6.61
N LEU A 204 30.97 9.05 -5.78
CA LEU A 204 32.11 9.21 -4.88
C LEU A 204 33.43 9.33 -5.64
N GLU A 205 33.64 8.49 -6.66
CA GLU A 205 34.82 8.55 -7.53
C GLU A 205 34.91 9.89 -8.26
N ASP A 206 33.80 10.39 -8.81
CA ASP A 206 33.74 11.69 -9.47
C ASP A 206 34.00 12.83 -8.47
N GLY A 207 33.49 12.72 -7.24
CA GLY A 207 33.79 13.65 -6.15
C GLY A 207 35.27 13.67 -5.77
N ILE A 208 35.91 12.50 -5.67
CA ILE A 208 37.36 12.38 -5.41
C ILE A 208 38.14 13.01 -6.56
N LYS A 209 37.82 12.71 -7.82
CA LYS A 209 38.48 13.33 -8.98
C LYS A 209 38.36 14.85 -8.96
N GLN A 210 37.20 15.38 -8.60
CA GLN A 210 37.00 16.82 -8.47
C GLN A 210 37.90 17.40 -7.36
N GLN A 211 37.96 16.75 -6.19
CA GLN A 211 38.84 17.16 -5.10
C GLN A 211 40.32 17.11 -5.49
N GLU A 212 40.76 16.05 -6.17
CA GLU A 212 42.13 15.94 -6.69
C GLU A 212 42.47 17.08 -7.66
N SER A 213 41.54 17.42 -8.55
CA SER A 213 41.72 18.53 -9.49
C SER A 213 41.85 19.88 -8.77
N GLU A 214 41.08 20.07 -7.70
CA GLU A 214 41.14 21.28 -6.87
C GLU A 214 42.45 21.36 -6.08
N ILE A 215 42.90 20.25 -5.49
CA ILE A 215 44.21 20.17 -4.82
C ILE A 215 45.33 20.53 -5.78
N LYS A 216 45.34 19.96 -7.00
CA LYS A 216 46.33 20.30 -8.05
C LYS A 216 46.29 21.78 -8.40
N ARG A 217 45.09 22.37 -8.52
CA ARG A 217 44.91 23.80 -8.79
C ARG A 217 45.47 24.67 -7.66
N LEU A 218 45.23 24.30 -6.41
CA LEU A 218 45.74 25.02 -5.24
C LEU A 218 47.26 24.91 -5.12
N GLN A 219 47.84 23.73 -5.36
CA GLN A 219 49.28 23.53 -5.41
C GLN A 219 49.92 24.40 -6.52
N ALA A 220 49.33 24.43 -7.72
CA ALA A 220 49.81 25.29 -8.80
C ALA A 220 49.71 26.79 -8.48
N ARG A 221 48.73 27.21 -7.66
CA ARG A 221 48.61 28.58 -7.17
C ARG A 221 49.69 28.89 -6.13
N LEU A 222 49.95 27.98 -5.19
CA LEU A 222 50.99 28.14 -4.18
C LEU A 222 52.38 28.23 -4.82
N MET A 223 52.70 27.33 -5.76
CA MET A 223 53.97 27.39 -6.51
C MET A 223 54.13 28.73 -7.24
N ARG A 224 53.07 29.22 -7.91
CA ARG A 224 53.11 30.54 -8.56
C ARG A 224 53.26 31.71 -7.59
N LYS A 225 52.73 31.61 -6.37
CA LYS A 225 52.96 32.63 -5.34
C LYS A 225 54.41 32.61 -4.87
N GLY A 226 54.97 31.43 -4.57
CA GLY A 226 56.37 31.29 -4.17
C GLY A 226 57.35 31.89 -5.19
N VAL A 227 57.18 31.56 -6.48
CA VAL A 227 58.01 32.11 -7.56
C VAL A 227 57.87 33.64 -7.67
N LYS A 228 56.67 34.19 -7.42
CA LYS A 228 56.46 35.64 -7.42
C LYS A 228 57.13 36.33 -6.23
N GLU A 229 57.07 35.71 -5.05
CA GLU A 229 57.72 36.19 -3.83
C GLU A 229 59.24 36.26 -4.04
N GLU A 230 59.84 35.18 -4.53
CA GLU A 230 61.27 35.09 -4.83
C GLU A 230 61.71 36.12 -5.88
N ALA A 231 60.90 36.34 -6.92
CA ALA A 231 61.17 37.38 -7.92
C ALA A 231 61.08 38.81 -7.35
N ILE A 232 60.17 39.07 -6.40
CA ILE A 232 60.06 40.35 -5.71
C ILE A 232 61.26 40.57 -4.81
N GLU A 233 61.63 39.56 -4.01
CA GLU A 233 62.78 39.62 -3.10
C GLU A 233 64.09 39.88 -3.87
N LEU A 234 64.30 39.17 -4.98
CA LEU A 234 65.47 39.39 -5.84
C LEU A 234 65.49 40.82 -6.39
N LYS A 235 64.36 41.31 -6.89
CA LYS A 235 64.22 42.68 -7.40
C LYS A 235 64.52 43.71 -6.29
N ASP A 236 63.95 43.54 -5.11
CA ASP A 236 64.14 44.46 -3.98
C ASP A 236 65.62 44.44 -3.50
N SER A 237 66.27 43.28 -3.46
CA SER A 237 67.70 43.15 -3.15
C SER A 237 68.59 43.84 -4.18
N THR A 238 68.29 43.68 -5.48
CA THR A 238 69.02 44.40 -6.54
C THR A 238 68.81 45.91 -6.48
N GLN A 239 67.61 46.35 -6.11
CA GLN A 239 67.33 47.78 -5.94
C GLN A 239 68.06 48.35 -4.72
N GLU A 240 68.11 47.61 -3.61
CA GLU A 240 68.84 48.03 -2.42
C GLU A 240 70.35 48.16 -2.69
N THR A 241 70.94 47.20 -3.41
CA THR A 241 72.35 47.26 -3.79
C THR A 241 72.65 48.42 -4.73
N LEU A 242 71.81 48.67 -5.75
CA LEU A 242 71.94 49.82 -6.65
C LEU A 242 71.87 51.16 -5.88
N VAL A 243 70.93 51.30 -4.95
CA VAL A 243 70.80 52.52 -4.14
C VAL A 243 72.02 52.73 -3.24
N LYS A 244 72.58 51.66 -2.68
CA LYS A 244 73.82 51.74 -1.89
C LYS A 244 74.99 52.22 -2.75
N GLU A 245 75.16 51.65 -3.94
CA GLU A 245 76.19 52.08 -4.89
C GLU A 245 76.00 53.53 -5.37
N GLU A 246 74.76 53.95 -5.64
CA GLU A 246 74.44 55.34 -6.00
C GLU A 246 74.79 56.32 -4.86
N ILE A 247 74.47 55.97 -3.62
CA ILE A 247 74.84 56.76 -2.43
C ILE A 247 76.37 56.81 -2.27
N GLU A 248 77.07 55.69 -2.48
CA GLU A 248 78.52 55.64 -2.38
C GLU A 248 79.21 56.47 -3.47
N GLU A 249 78.74 56.41 -4.71
CA GLU A 249 79.29 57.19 -5.81
C GLU A 249 78.98 58.68 -5.64
N THR A 250 77.78 59.05 -5.20
CA THR A 250 77.45 60.46 -4.90
C THR A 250 78.29 60.99 -3.74
N ASN A 251 78.55 60.19 -2.71
CA ASN A 251 79.44 60.56 -1.62
C ASN A 251 80.90 60.69 -2.08
N SER A 252 81.36 59.79 -2.94
CA SER A 252 82.69 59.86 -3.56
C SER A 252 82.84 61.09 -4.46
N SER A 253 81.80 61.43 -5.24
CA SER A 253 81.75 62.66 -6.02
C SER A 253 81.80 63.89 -5.11
N LYS A 254 81.00 63.95 -4.05
CA LYS A 254 81.04 65.06 -3.07
C LYS A 254 82.43 65.21 -2.45
N LYS A 255 83.13 64.11 -2.14
CA LYS A 255 84.52 64.16 -1.65
C LYS A 255 85.47 64.74 -2.71
N ARG A 256 85.38 64.28 -3.97
CA ARG A 256 86.16 64.82 -5.10
C ARG A 256 85.89 66.31 -5.30
N ASP A 257 84.62 66.72 -5.28
CA ASP A 257 84.20 68.12 -5.45
C ASP A 257 84.67 69.01 -4.29
N SER A 258 84.65 68.50 -3.05
CA SER A 258 85.20 69.19 -1.88
C SER A 258 86.71 69.44 -2.04
N ILE A 259 87.47 68.43 -2.48
CA ILE A 259 88.90 68.55 -2.76
C ILE A 259 89.16 69.56 -3.88
N ILE A 260 88.41 69.48 -4.99
CA ILE A 260 88.53 70.43 -6.10
C ILE A 260 88.25 71.86 -5.61
N LYS A 261 87.23 72.04 -4.77
CA LYS A 261 86.87 73.35 -4.20
C LYS A 261 88.00 73.88 -3.31
N GLU A 262 88.62 73.05 -2.48
CA GLU A 262 89.77 73.40 -1.66
C GLU A 262 90.96 73.86 -2.52
N TYR A 263 91.29 73.12 -3.58
CA TYR A 263 92.36 73.53 -4.52
C TYR A 263 92.02 74.83 -5.25
N ARG A 264 90.77 75.00 -5.71
CA ARG A 264 90.31 76.26 -6.33
C ARG A 264 90.45 77.43 -5.36
N GLN A 265 90.14 77.23 -4.08
CA GLN A 265 90.31 78.24 -3.05
C GLN A 265 91.78 78.60 -2.85
N ARG A 266 92.68 77.62 -2.70
CA ARG A 266 94.13 77.88 -2.59
C ARG A 266 94.68 78.63 -3.80
N VAL A 267 94.22 78.30 -5.00
CA VAL A 267 94.59 79.01 -6.24
C VAL A 267 94.05 80.45 -6.22
N ALA A 268 92.81 80.67 -5.78
CA ALA A 268 92.23 82.00 -5.67
C ALA A 268 92.95 82.86 -4.62
N GLU A 269 93.28 82.29 -3.46
CA GLU A 269 94.07 82.94 -2.41
C GLU A 269 95.46 83.31 -2.92
N ARG A 270 96.14 82.38 -3.63
CA ARG A 270 97.46 82.68 -4.21
C ARG A 270 97.38 83.72 -5.32
N ARG A 271 96.32 83.71 -6.13
CA ARG A 271 96.05 84.74 -7.12
C ARG A 271 95.83 86.10 -6.47
N MET A 272 95.04 86.19 -5.39
CA MET A 272 94.82 87.43 -4.66
C MET A 272 96.11 87.95 -4.01
N GLU A 273 96.96 87.08 -3.46
CA GLU A 273 98.26 87.48 -2.92
C GLU A 273 99.23 87.91 -4.03
N LEU A 274 99.23 87.23 -5.18
CA LEU A 274 99.98 87.66 -6.36
C LEU A 274 99.47 89.00 -6.89
N GLU A 275 98.16 89.22 -6.92
CA GLU A 275 97.56 90.50 -7.29
C GLU A 275 97.93 91.60 -6.28
N ARG A 276 97.99 91.29 -4.97
CA ARG A 276 98.49 92.20 -3.93
C ARG A 276 99.96 92.55 -4.13
N LEU A 277 100.79 91.56 -4.46
CA LEU A 277 102.22 91.73 -4.77
C LEU A 277 102.42 92.46 -6.11
N GLU A 278 101.58 92.20 -7.12
CA GLU A 278 101.56 92.90 -8.41
C GLU A 278 101.23 94.37 -8.20
N ARG A 279 100.21 94.69 -7.38
CA ARG A 279 99.91 96.07 -6.93
C ARG A 279 101.05 96.73 -6.14
N MET A 280 101.99 95.96 -5.58
CA MET A 280 103.14 96.46 -4.80
C MET A 280 104.43 96.59 -5.63
N ILE A 281 104.64 95.71 -6.61
CA ILE A 281 105.85 95.64 -7.47
C ILE A 281 105.64 96.45 -8.76
N PHE A 282 104.43 96.44 -9.32
CA PHE A 282 104.04 97.26 -10.44
C PHE A 282 103.13 98.39 -9.93
N HIS A 283 103.65 99.61 -9.90
CA HIS A 283 102.80 100.81 -9.86
C HIS A 283 102.11 100.96 -11.23
N THR A 284 101.16 100.07 -11.52
CA THR A 284 100.28 100.22 -12.69
C THR A 284 99.23 101.27 -12.39
N ARG A 285 99.41 102.40 -13.06
CA ARG A 285 98.43 103.48 -13.25
C ARG A 285 97.00 102.92 -13.36
N PRO A 286 96.02 103.55 -12.69
CA PRO A 286 94.61 103.35 -13.01
C PRO A 286 94.42 103.69 -14.49
N ARG A 287 93.96 102.72 -15.27
CA ARG A 287 93.41 102.98 -16.59
C ARG A 287 91.89 102.93 -16.45
N ASP A 288 91.33 104.08 -16.09
CA ASP A 288 89.97 104.46 -16.49
C ASP A 288 89.93 104.65 -18.01
N ASP A 289 88.71 104.55 -18.54
CA ASP A 289 88.21 104.70 -19.92
C ASP A 289 87.60 103.36 -20.40
N PHE A 290 86.29 103.20 -20.57
CA PHE A 290 85.32 104.12 -21.17
C PHE A 290 83.92 103.98 -20.57
N GLU A 291 83.40 105.07 -20.00
CA GLU A 291 81.97 105.38 -20.00
C GLU A 291 81.49 105.51 -21.45
N THR A 292 80.68 104.57 -21.93
CA THR A 292 79.88 104.76 -23.15
C THR A 292 78.44 105.00 -22.76
N ARG A 293 78.11 106.29 -22.68
CA ARG A 293 76.76 106.84 -22.75
C ARG A 293 75.96 106.17 -23.88
N GLY A 294 74.90 105.47 -23.52
CA GLY A 294 73.93 104.88 -24.45
C GLY A 294 72.52 104.92 -23.88
N LYS A 295 71.95 106.13 -23.80
CA LYS A 295 70.54 106.34 -23.47
C LYS A 295 69.63 105.73 -24.55
N ASN A 296 68.57 105.09 -24.07
CA ASN A 296 67.26 104.94 -24.70
C ASN A 296 67.14 103.97 -25.88
N ARG A 297 67.06 102.67 -25.56
CA ARG A 297 66.24 101.71 -26.35
C ARG A 297 65.84 100.47 -25.53
N VAL A 298 65.34 100.66 -24.31
CA VAL A 298 64.75 99.56 -23.48
C VAL A 298 63.32 99.87 -23.02
N GLN A 299 62.82 101.10 -23.21
CA GLN A 299 61.47 101.47 -22.76
C GLN A 299 60.34 100.71 -23.49
N ILE A 300 60.48 100.41 -24.79
CA ILE A 300 59.41 99.76 -25.57
C ILE A 300 59.28 98.26 -25.24
N GLN A 301 60.38 97.60 -24.83
CA GLN A 301 60.35 96.20 -24.43
C GLN A 301 59.96 96.03 -22.96
N GLU A 302 60.36 96.97 -22.08
CA GLU A 302 59.87 97.02 -20.70
C GLU A 302 58.39 97.37 -20.61
N ASP A 303 57.85 98.26 -21.45
CA ASP A 303 56.43 98.61 -21.42
C ASP A 303 55.56 97.46 -21.97
N MET A 304 56.00 96.72 -23.00
CA MET A 304 55.33 95.48 -23.43
C MET A 304 55.38 94.37 -22.38
N ILE A 305 56.49 94.23 -21.65
CA ILE A 305 56.63 93.23 -20.57
C ILE A 305 55.80 93.66 -19.35
N LYS A 306 55.71 94.96 -19.05
CA LYS A 306 54.88 95.52 -17.97
C LYS A 306 53.39 95.37 -18.26
N ASP A 307 52.94 95.63 -19.49
CA ASP A 307 51.54 95.43 -19.89
C ASP A 307 51.15 93.94 -19.83
N GLU A 308 52.03 93.03 -20.25
CA GLU A 308 51.79 91.59 -20.14
C GLU A 308 51.85 91.09 -18.68
N LEU A 309 52.75 91.64 -17.85
CA LEU A 309 52.77 91.39 -16.41
C LEU A 309 51.48 91.90 -15.75
N ALA A 310 51.01 93.10 -16.08
CA ALA A 310 49.78 93.66 -15.57
C ALA A 310 48.55 92.81 -15.98
N ARG A 311 48.52 92.31 -17.22
CA ARG A 311 47.47 91.41 -17.71
C ARG A 311 47.47 90.06 -16.98
N LEU A 312 48.65 89.48 -16.77
CA LEU A 312 48.81 88.23 -16.01
C LEU A 312 48.45 88.42 -14.54
N GLU A 313 48.82 89.54 -13.94
CA GLU A 313 48.51 89.88 -12.56
C GLU A 313 47.00 90.13 -12.36
N GLU A 314 46.33 90.78 -13.32
CA GLU A 314 44.87 90.89 -13.33
C GLU A 314 44.19 89.51 -13.48
N ALA A 315 44.73 88.64 -14.33
CA ALA A 315 44.24 87.27 -14.50
C ALA A 315 44.43 86.44 -13.21
N PHE A 316 45.58 86.58 -12.53
CA PHE A 316 45.84 85.93 -11.24
C PHE A 316 44.97 86.51 -10.13
N ALA A 317 44.72 87.82 -10.08
CA ALA A 317 43.80 88.44 -9.14
C ALA A 317 42.37 87.93 -9.34
N LYS A 318 41.92 87.75 -10.59
CA LYS A 318 40.62 87.11 -10.90
C LYS A 318 40.57 85.66 -10.42
N LEU A 319 41.61 84.87 -10.65
CA LEU A 319 41.70 83.48 -10.16
C LEU A 319 41.74 83.42 -8.64
N GLN A 320 42.42 84.35 -8.00
CA GLN A 320 42.55 84.46 -6.56
C GLN A 320 41.20 84.80 -5.91
N ASN A 321 40.48 85.77 -6.47
CA ASN A 321 39.13 86.14 -6.03
C ASN A 321 38.13 85.00 -6.25
N ALA A 322 38.19 84.30 -7.40
CA ALA A 322 37.31 83.17 -7.71
C ALA A 322 37.59 81.93 -6.83
N THR A 323 38.84 81.71 -6.42
CA THR A 323 39.22 80.61 -5.53
C THR A 323 39.13 80.95 -4.05
N GLY A 324 39.00 82.24 -3.70
CA GLY A 324 38.92 82.72 -2.32
C GLY A 324 40.20 82.45 -1.53
N VAL A 325 41.36 82.63 -2.17
CA VAL A 325 42.70 82.37 -1.58
C VAL A 325 43.44 83.69 -1.43
N SER A 326 44.24 83.88 -0.37
CA SER A 326 44.90 85.17 -0.11
C SER A 326 46.30 85.30 -0.71
N ARG A 327 46.90 84.22 -1.22
CA ARG A 327 48.23 84.22 -1.87
C ARG A 327 48.18 83.51 -3.22
N SER A 328 48.90 84.05 -4.21
CA SER A 328 48.91 83.52 -5.58
C SER A 328 49.47 82.10 -5.67
N GLU A 329 50.41 81.72 -4.80
CA GLU A 329 51.02 80.39 -4.78
C GLU A 329 50.06 79.29 -4.31
N GLU A 330 49.04 79.64 -3.52
CA GLU A 330 48.09 78.71 -2.92
C GLU A 330 46.90 78.36 -3.84
N VAL A 331 46.65 79.18 -4.88
CA VAL A 331 45.57 78.99 -5.85
C VAL A 331 45.69 77.63 -6.54
N LEU A 332 46.90 77.24 -6.95
CA LEU A 332 47.16 75.96 -7.59
C LEU A 332 46.88 74.78 -6.65
N ASN A 333 47.33 74.87 -5.39
CA ASN A 333 47.11 73.82 -4.40
C ASN A 333 45.62 73.59 -4.11
N ARG A 334 44.80 74.66 -4.11
CA ARG A 334 43.35 74.55 -3.94
C ARG A 334 42.68 73.87 -5.13
N PHE A 335 43.07 74.17 -6.37
CA PHE A 335 42.57 73.46 -7.56
C PHE A 335 42.99 72.00 -7.58
N LEU A 336 44.23 71.69 -7.21
CA LEU A 336 44.70 70.31 -7.09
C LEU A 336 43.94 69.55 -6.00
N GLY A 337 43.68 70.17 -4.85
CA GLY A 337 42.86 69.61 -3.77
C GLY A 337 41.39 69.38 -4.19
N GLN A 338 40.78 70.34 -4.89
CA GLN A 338 39.43 70.19 -5.44
C GLN A 338 39.35 69.09 -6.50
N LYS A 339 40.35 68.99 -7.40
CA LYS A 339 40.45 67.92 -8.38
C LYS A 339 40.57 66.55 -7.70
N ALA A 340 41.46 66.41 -6.72
CA ALA A 340 41.62 65.18 -5.95
C ALA A 340 40.34 64.80 -5.19
N THR A 341 39.64 65.78 -4.61
CA THR A 341 38.37 65.56 -3.89
C THR A 341 37.27 65.12 -4.86
N LYS A 342 37.17 65.76 -6.04
CA LYS A 342 36.24 65.37 -7.11
C LYS A 342 36.51 63.96 -7.61
N GLU A 343 37.78 63.61 -7.86
CA GLU A 343 38.19 62.27 -8.29
C GLU A 343 37.90 61.22 -7.22
N SER A 344 38.16 61.53 -5.94
CA SER A 344 37.86 60.64 -4.81
C SER A 344 36.35 60.39 -4.66
N LEU A 345 35.54 61.46 -4.69
CA LEU A 345 34.06 61.35 -4.65
C LEU A 345 33.52 60.59 -5.86
N GLN A 346 34.09 60.78 -7.05
CA GLN A 346 33.69 60.04 -8.24
C GLN A 346 34.04 58.55 -8.11
N LYS A 347 35.22 58.22 -7.59
CA LYS A 347 35.62 56.83 -7.28
C LYS A 347 34.68 56.21 -6.25
N MET A 348 34.38 56.91 -5.14
CA MET A 348 33.42 56.44 -4.13
C MET A 348 32.04 56.22 -4.74
N ARG A 349 31.52 57.18 -5.52
CA ARG A 349 30.23 57.04 -6.20
C ARG A 349 30.20 55.83 -7.12
N THR A 350 31.24 55.61 -7.92
CA THR A 350 31.31 54.43 -8.81
C THR A 350 31.42 53.11 -8.04
N ALA A 351 32.17 53.10 -6.94
CA ALA A 351 32.30 51.91 -6.08
C ALA A 351 30.97 51.57 -5.40
N THR A 352 30.29 52.57 -4.83
CA THR A 352 28.97 52.40 -4.21
C THR A 352 27.91 51.95 -5.23
N GLU A 353 27.93 52.49 -6.46
CA GLU A 353 26.98 52.06 -7.50
C GLU A 353 27.23 50.61 -7.95
N GLN A 354 28.50 50.21 -8.07
CA GLN A 354 28.87 48.82 -8.37
C GLN A 354 28.44 47.87 -7.25
N GLU A 355 28.71 48.21 -6.00
CA GLU A 355 28.30 47.43 -4.84
C GLU A 355 26.77 47.31 -4.77
N LYS A 356 26.05 48.42 -4.97
CA LYS A 356 24.60 48.43 -5.06
C LYS A 356 24.09 47.49 -6.15
N MET A 357 24.67 47.52 -7.36
CA MET A 357 24.28 46.61 -8.44
C MET A 357 24.50 45.13 -8.06
N VAL A 358 25.61 44.80 -7.41
CA VAL A 358 25.91 43.43 -6.95
C VAL A 358 24.89 42.99 -5.88
N LEU A 359 24.58 43.85 -4.92
CA LEU A 359 23.60 43.57 -3.87
C LEU A 359 22.17 43.43 -4.44
N GLU A 360 21.79 44.28 -5.39
CA GLU A 360 20.49 44.21 -6.08
C GLU A 360 20.35 42.88 -6.83
N LYS A 361 21.40 42.47 -7.56
CA LYS A 361 21.44 41.17 -8.24
C LYS A 361 21.36 40.02 -7.25
N ARG A 362 22.12 40.07 -6.15
CA ARG A 362 22.08 39.03 -5.11
C ARG A 362 20.71 38.92 -4.46
N ARG A 363 20.04 40.06 -4.21
CA ARG A 363 18.66 40.10 -3.70
C ARG A 363 17.69 39.44 -4.67
N GLN A 364 17.82 39.70 -5.98
CA GLN A 364 16.98 39.06 -7.00
C GLN A 364 17.21 37.55 -7.06
N GLU A 365 18.46 37.09 -7.01
CA GLU A 365 18.82 35.66 -6.97
C GLU A 365 18.19 34.97 -5.74
N LEU A 366 18.36 35.55 -4.55
CA LEU A 366 17.78 35.01 -3.33
C LEU A 366 16.26 34.98 -3.37
N ASN A 367 15.62 36.01 -3.93
CA ASN A 367 14.16 36.04 -4.06
C ASN A 367 13.67 34.96 -5.04
N ALA A 368 14.37 34.74 -6.15
CA ALA A 368 14.07 33.65 -7.08
C ALA A 368 14.24 32.27 -6.42
N GLU A 369 15.29 32.09 -5.63
CA GLU A 369 15.50 30.85 -4.86
C GLU A 369 14.39 30.62 -3.83
N ILE A 370 13.97 31.66 -3.11
CA ILE A 370 12.84 31.59 -2.16
C ILE A 370 11.55 31.18 -2.89
N GLN A 371 11.24 31.78 -4.03
CA GLN A 371 10.04 31.42 -4.80
C GLN A 371 10.12 29.96 -5.29
N MET A 372 11.26 29.55 -5.86
CA MET A 372 11.47 28.17 -6.29
C MET A 372 11.30 27.17 -5.14
N ARG A 373 11.86 27.47 -3.95
CA ARG A 373 11.69 26.64 -2.76
C ARG A 373 10.23 26.57 -2.31
N LYS A 374 9.52 27.70 -2.27
CA LYS A 374 8.07 27.74 -1.95
C LYS A 374 7.24 26.84 -2.87
N PHE A 375 7.47 26.89 -4.18
CA PHE A 375 6.78 26.03 -5.14
C PHE A 375 7.17 24.55 -5.02
N SER A 376 8.42 24.26 -4.69
CA SER A 376 8.87 22.88 -4.45
C SER A 376 8.26 22.29 -3.18
N GLU A 377 8.16 23.10 -2.13
CA GLU A 377 7.59 22.70 -0.85
C GLU A 377 6.09 22.43 -0.98
N THR A 378 5.34 23.33 -1.63
CA THR A 378 3.90 23.11 -1.87
C THR A 378 3.64 21.90 -2.74
N LYS A 379 4.42 21.69 -3.81
CA LYS A 379 4.31 20.50 -4.66
C LYS A 379 4.59 19.21 -3.88
N SER A 380 5.60 19.20 -3.02
CA SER A 380 5.92 18.03 -2.20
C SER A 380 4.86 17.77 -1.12
N ALA A 381 4.32 18.83 -0.51
CA ALA A 381 3.29 18.74 0.52
C ALA A 381 1.96 18.21 -0.05
N GLU A 382 1.58 18.67 -1.25
CA GLU A 382 0.39 18.18 -1.96
C GLU A 382 0.55 16.72 -2.37
N GLN A 383 1.70 16.33 -2.92
CA GLN A 383 2.00 14.93 -3.23
C GLN A 383 2.00 14.04 -1.98
N ASN A 384 2.57 14.52 -0.88
CA ASN A 384 2.55 13.81 0.40
C ASN A 384 1.12 13.67 0.93
N ALA A 385 0.30 14.71 0.84
CA ALA A 385 -1.11 14.67 1.25
C ALA A 385 -1.92 13.68 0.41
N GLU A 386 -1.68 13.62 -0.91
CA GLU A 386 -2.32 12.65 -1.81
C GLU A 386 -1.91 11.21 -1.47
N VAL A 387 -0.62 10.96 -1.26
CA VAL A 387 -0.12 9.64 -0.84
C VAL A 387 -0.71 9.22 0.49
N VAL A 388 -0.77 10.13 1.47
CA VAL A 388 -1.40 9.87 2.78
C VAL A 388 -2.89 9.58 2.63
N ALA A 389 -3.62 10.33 1.79
CA ALA A 389 -5.04 10.08 1.53
C ALA A 389 -5.27 8.69 0.89
N LYS A 390 -4.41 8.30 -0.07
CA LYS A 390 -4.46 6.98 -0.70
C LYS A 390 -4.16 5.84 0.29
N LEU A 391 -3.16 6.03 1.16
CA LEU A 391 -2.84 5.07 2.22
C LEU A 391 -3.99 4.95 3.24
N ASN A 392 -4.61 6.06 3.63
CA ASN A 392 -5.77 6.05 4.52
C ASN A 392 -6.95 5.30 3.90
N LEU A 393 -7.24 5.52 2.61
CA LEU A 393 -8.27 4.76 1.90
C LEU A 393 -7.98 3.26 1.89
N GLN A 394 -6.72 2.85 1.68
CA GLN A 394 -6.32 1.45 1.75
C GLN A 394 -6.46 0.88 3.16
N ILE A 395 -6.08 1.64 4.20
CA ILE A 395 -6.25 1.24 5.60
C ILE A 395 -7.73 1.02 5.92
N ASP A 396 -8.61 1.91 5.47
CA ASP A 396 -10.05 1.80 5.72
C ASP A 396 -10.66 0.60 4.96
N GLU A 397 -10.23 0.35 3.72
CA GLU A 397 -10.62 -0.86 2.97
C GLU A 397 -10.18 -2.13 3.72
N GLN A 398 -8.94 -2.17 4.23
CA GLN A 398 -8.44 -3.31 5.00
C GLN A 398 -9.16 -3.47 6.34
N ARG A 399 -9.51 -2.38 7.03
CA ARG A 399 -10.34 -2.44 8.25
C ARG A 399 -11.71 -3.01 7.95
N SER A 400 -12.39 -2.54 6.89
CA SER A 400 -13.69 -3.07 6.49
C SER A 400 -13.63 -4.55 6.08
N ARG A 401 -12.54 -4.97 5.41
CA ARG A 401 -12.29 -6.39 5.09
C ARG A 401 -12.13 -7.23 6.36
N ARG A 402 -11.29 -6.76 7.29
CA ARG A 402 -11.06 -7.43 8.57
C ARG A 402 -12.35 -7.55 9.38
N GLU A 403 -13.13 -6.48 9.47
CA GLU A 403 -14.41 -6.47 10.19
C GLU A 403 -15.41 -7.47 9.60
N ARG A 404 -15.52 -7.53 8.26
CA ARG A 404 -16.38 -8.51 7.58
C ARG A 404 -15.94 -9.95 7.88
N ALA A 405 -14.64 -10.22 7.82
CA ALA A 405 -14.08 -11.54 8.14
C ALA A 405 -14.29 -11.92 9.62
N GLU A 406 -14.08 -10.97 10.54
CA GLU A 406 -14.31 -11.18 11.98
C GLU A 406 -15.79 -11.44 12.28
N ASN A 407 -16.70 -10.72 11.62
CA ASN A 407 -18.15 -10.95 11.74
C ASN A 407 -18.57 -12.31 11.18
N ALA A 408 -18.03 -12.74 10.03
CA ALA A 408 -18.27 -14.08 9.49
C ALA A 408 -17.75 -15.17 10.43
N SER A 409 -16.53 -14.99 10.94
CA SER A 409 -15.91 -15.90 11.91
C SER A 409 -16.72 -15.99 13.21
N ARG A 410 -17.28 -14.86 13.68
CA ARG A 410 -18.17 -14.82 14.85
C ARG A 410 -19.42 -15.66 14.63
N ARG A 411 -20.09 -15.51 13.49
CA ARG A 411 -21.28 -16.32 13.13
C ARG A 411 -20.97 -17.81 13.08
N ILE A 412 -19.81 -18.19 12.53
CA ILE A 412 -19.38 -19.60 12.50
C ILE A 412 -19.14 -20.12 13.92
N ARG A 413 -18.48 -19.33 14.79
CA ARG A 413 -18.28 -19.73 16.19
C ARG A 413 -19.59 -19.91 16.94
N GLU A 414 -20.54 -18.99 16.77
CA GLU A 414 -21.88 -19.08 17.38
C GLU A 414 -22.58 -20.37 16.94
N LEU A 415 -22.60 -20.66 15.64
CA LEU A 415 -23.18 -21.89 15.11
C LEU A 415 -22.47 -23.14 15.63
N LEU A 416 -21.13 -23.12 15.72
CA LEU A 416 -20.37 -24.26 16.23
C LEU A 416 -20.68 -24.53 17.70
N ASN A 417 -20.87 -23.47 18.50
CA ASN A 417 -21.32 -23.59 19.88
C ASN A 417 -22.74 -24.17 19.96
N GLU A 418 -23.65 -23.77 19.08
CA GLU A 418 -25.00 -24.35 19.01
C GLU A 418 -24.98 -25.84 18.67
N VAL A 419 -24.23 -26.24 17.64
CA VAL A 419 -24.06 -27.65 17.23
C VAL A 419 -23.44 -28.47 18.35
N THR A 420 -22.41 -27.94 19.02
CA THR A 420 -21.76 -28.58 20.16
C THR A 420 -22.74 -28.77 21.31
N GLY A 421 -23.59 -27.78 21.60
CA GLY A 421 -24.65 -27.90 22.60
C GLY A 421 -25.69 -28.98 22.27
N ILE A 422 -26.10 -29.09 21.01
CA ILE A 422 -27.03 -30.15 20.55
C ILE A 422 -26.38 -31.53 20.68
N LEU A 423 -25.11 -31.67 20.27
CA LEU A 423 -24.35 -32.92 20.39
C LEU A 423 -24.20 -33.35 21.85
N TYR A 424 -23.93 -32.40 22.75
CA TYR A 424 -23.81 -32.70 24.18
C TYR A 424 -25.12 -33.27 24.75
N LYS A 425 -26.28 -32.66 24.41
CA LYS A 425 -27.60 -33.17 24.80
C LYS A 425 -27.89 -34.56 24.23
N LEU A 426 -27.47 -34.82 22.99
CA LEU A 426 -27.63 -36.13 22.36
C LEU A 426 -26.78 -37.19 23.08
N CYS A 427 -25.51 -36.87 23.38
CA CYS A 427 -24.62 -37.73 24.15
C CYS A 427 -25.18 -38.05 25.55
N GLU A 428 -25.75 -37.05 26.23
CA GLU A 428 -26.39 -37.24 27.54
C GLU A 428 -27.58 -38.21 27.46
N LYS A 429 -28.43 -38.09 26.43
CA LYS A 429 -29.54 -39.03 26.20
C LYS A 429 -29.06 -40.45 25.87
N PHE A 430 -28.07 -40.60 24.99
CA PHE A 430 -27.49 -41.91 24.68
C PHE A 430 -26.88 -42.57 25.92
N GLN A 431 -26.21 -41.80 26.77
CA GLN A 431 -25.65 -42.30 28.01
C GLN A 431 -26.75 -42.75 28.99
N ARG A 432 -27.87 -42.02 29.07
CA ARG A 432 -29.04 -42.41 29.85
C ARG A 432 -29.71 -43.69 29.31
N TRP A 433 -29.86 -43.82 27.99
CA TRP A 433 -30.39 -45.02 27.34
C TRP A 433 -29.49 -46.23 27.56
N SER A 434 -28.17 -46.05 27.42
CA SER A 434 -27.19 -47.08 27.71
C SER A 434 -27.33 -47.57 29.15
N LEU A 435 -27.50 -46.66 30.12
CA LEU A 435 -27.76 -47.02 31.52
C LEU A 435 -29.06 -47.82 31.67
N THR A 436 -30.16 -47.36 31.07
CA THR A 436 -31.47 -48.02 31.17
C THR A 436 -31.43 -49.42 30.56
N ILE A 437 -30.86 -49.59 29.36
CA ILE A 437 -30.73 -50.89 28.68
C ILE A 437 -29.86 -51.85 29.49
N MET A 438 -28.71 -51.37 29.99
CA MET A 438 -27.82 -52.15 30.86
C MET A 438 -28.55 -52.58 32.13
N PHE A 439 -29.33 -51.70 32.75
CA PHE A 439 -30.11 -52.00 33.95
C PHE A 439 -31.24 -53.01 33.66
N SER A 440 -31.94 -52.88 32.53
CA SER A 440 -32.98 -53.83 32.10
C SER A 440 -32.40 -55.22 31.80
N LEU A 441 -31.25 -55.30 31.14
CA LEU A 441 -30.54 -56.56 30.89
C LEU A 441 -30.11 -57.22 32.21
N LEU A 442 -29.59 -56.43 33.16
CA LEU A 442 -29.22 -56.91 34.49
C LEU A 442 -30.44 -57.47 35.24
N LEU A 443 -31.58 -56.77 35.18
CA LEU A 443 -32.84 -57.19 35.79
C LEU A 443 -33.38 -58.48 35.17
N LEU A 444 -33.26 -58.63 33.84
CA LEU A 444 -33.67 -59.83 33.10
C LEU A 444 -32.84 -61.05 33.52
N VAL A 445 -31.51 -60.87 33.63
CA VAL A 445 -30.59 -61.90 34.13
C VAL A 445 -30.96 -62.28 35.56
N PHE A 446 -31.20 -61.29 36.42
CA PHE A 446 -31.59 -61.52 37.81
C PHE A 446 -32.91 -62.30 37.92
N LYS A 447 -33.96 -61.90 37.18
CA LYS A 447 -35.24 -62.62 37.11
C LYS A 447 -35.08 -64.06 36.64
N LYS A 448 -34.17 -64.33 35.69
CA LYS A 448 -33.92 -65.68 35.15
C LYS A 448 -33.17 -66.58 36.14
N ILE A 449 -32.33 -66.00 37.00
CA ILE A 449 -31.64 -66.72 38.08
C ILE A 449 -32.61 -67.04 39.23
N VAL A 450 -33.45 -66.07 39.64
CA VAL A 450 -34.43 -66.26 40.73
C VAL A 450 -35.50 -67.29 40.37
N LYS A 451 -35.97 -67.36 39.12
CA LYS A 451 -36.97 -68.36 38.67
C LYS A 451 -36.48 -69.81 38.66
N LYS A 452 -35.18 -70.07 38.84
CA LYS A 452 -34.58 -71.39 38.65
C LYS A 452 -34.29 -72.14 39.97
N ASP A 453 -34.70 -71.59 41.12
CA ASP A 453 -34.54 -72.15 42.49
C ASP A 453 -33.21 -72.89 42.70
N ASN A 454 -32.12 -72.31 42.24
CA ASN A 454 -30.79 -72.89 42.30
C ASN A 454 -29.85 -71.95 43.04
N PHE A 455 -29.83 -72.08 44.37
CA PHE A 455 -29.06 -71.23 45.29
C PHE A 455 -27.54 -71.28 44.99
N GLN A 456 -27.02 -72.40 44.49
CA GLN A 456 -25.62 -72.54 44.03
C GLN A 456 -25.29 -71.67 42.80
N VAL A 457 -26.25 -71.49 41.88
CA VAL A 457 -26.05 -70.66 40.68
C VAL A 457 -26.03 -69.18 41.07
N PHE A 458 -26.86 -68.78 42.03
CA PHE A 458 -26.89 -67.40 42.54
C PHE A 458 -25.54 -66.96 43.13
N ILE A 459 -24.88 -67.82 43.93
CA ILE A 459 -23.55 -67.52 44.50
C ILE A 459 -22.47 -67.39 43.40
N LYS A 460 -22.52 -68.24 42.37
CA LYS A 460 -21.55 -68.22 41.26
C LYS A 460 -21.65 -66.96 40.40
N TYR A 461 -22.86 -66.42 40.21
CA TYR A 461 -23.09 -65.19 39.45
C TYR A 461 -23.05 -63.91 40.30
N LYS A 462 -23.08 -64.00 41.64
CA LYS A 462 -22.99 -62.84 42.54
C LYS A 462 -21.74 -62.00 42.29
N ASN A 463 -20.59 -62.64 42.13
CA ASN A 463 -19.31 -61.96 41.84
C ASN A 463 -19.30 -61.36 40.43
N PHE A 464 -19.93 -62.01 39.45
CA PHE A 464 -20.04 -61.47 38.09
C PHE A 464 -20.90 -60.21 38.05
N ILE A 465 -22.06 -60.23 38.74
CA ILE A 465 -22.98 -59.09 38.86
C ILE A 465 -22.29 -57.93 39.59
N PHE A 466 -21.61 -58.19 40.71
CA PHE A 466 -20.87 -57.17 41.47
C PHE A 466 -19.72 -56.57 40.66
N PHE A 467 -18.94 -57.41 39.96
CA PHE A 467 -17.85 -56.97 39.08
C PHE A 467 -18.34 -56.13 37.89
N THR A 468 -19.49 -56.48 37.28
CA THR A 468 -20.10 -55.64 36.25
C THR A 468 -20.63 -54.32 36.79
N ALA A 469 -21.21 -54.30 37.99
CA ALA A 469 -21.70 -53.07 38.64
C ALA A 469 -20.54 -52.14 39.03
N GLU A 470 -19.42 -52.70 39.48
CA GLU A 470 -18.22 -51.97 39.86
C GLU A 470 -17.46 -51.43 38.64
N LYS A 471 -17.35 -52.21 37.55
CA LYS A 471 -16.84 -51.70 36.26
C LYS A 471 -17.74 -50.63 35.63
N LEU A 472 -19.06 -50.74 35.78
CA LEU A 472 -20.00 -49.68 35.38
C LEU A 472 -19.76 -48.40 36.18
N LYS A 473 -19.38 -48.50 37.46
CA LYS A 473 -19.01 -47.34 38.29
C LYS A 473 -17.74 -46.65 37.78
N TYR A 474 -16.72 -47.41 37.38
CA TYR A 474 -15.47 -46.89 36.81
C TYR A 474 -15.63 -46.28 35.41
N PHE A 475 -16.48 -46.85 34.55
CA PHE A 475 -16.75 -46.31 33.21
C PHE A 475 -17.52 -44.97 33.26
N PHE A 476 -18.21 -44.69 34.37
CA PHE A 476 -19.03 -43.49 34.56
C PHE A 476 -18.34 -42.34 35.29
N PHE A 477 -17.23 -42.58 36.02
CA PHE A 477 -16.55 -41.54 36.80
C PHE A 477 -15.29 -40.93 36.14
N ASP A 478 -14.79 -41.49 35.03
CA ASP A 478 -13.54 -41.05 34.39
C ASP A 478 -13.69 -39.89 33.38
N LYS A 479 -14.70 -39.02 33.57
CA LYS A 479 -14.89 -37.79 32.76
C LYS A 479 -14.72 -36.50 33.55
N GLY A 480 -13.76 -36.47 34.47
CA GLY A 480 -13.32 -35.26 35.18
C GLY A 480 -12.24 -34.44 34.46
N LYS A 481 -11.69 -34.89 33.32
CA LYS A 481 -10.58 -34.21 32.64
C LYS A 481 -10.86 -33.94 31.16
N LEU A 482 -11.74 -32.99 30.90
CA LEU A 482 -11.74 -32.20 29.65
C LEU A 482 -12.01 -30.75 30.02
N PHE A 483 -10.97 -30.12 30.57
CA PHE A 483 -10.91 -28.69 30.79
C PHE A 483 -10.78 -28.02 29.41
N LEU A 484 -11.85 -27.39 28.94
CA LEU A 484 -11.81 -26.33 27.93
C LEU A 484 -12.83 -25.25 28.30
N ARG A 485 -12.36 -24.36 29.18
CA ARG A 485 -12.49 -22.90 29.09
C ARG A 485 -13.72 -22.37 28.35
N ASN A 486 -14.76 -22.12 29.14
CA ASN A 486 -15.72 -21.00 29.11
C ASN A 486 -17.13 -21.52 29.39
N ASN A 487 -17.44 -21.60 30.68
CA ASN A 487 -18.81 -21.70 31.17
C ASN A 487 -19.54 -20.40 30.81
N THR A 488 -20.46 -20.47 29.86
CA THR A 488 -21.56 -19.51 29.75
C THR A 488 -22.83 -20.33 29.51
N PRO A 489 -23.77 -20.36 30.46
CA PRO A 489 -25.00 -21.10 30.31
C PRO A 489 -25.93 -20.26 29.44
N LEU A 490 -25.93 -20.50 28.14
CA LEU A 490 -26.96 -19.99 27.25
C LEU A 490 -27.57 -21.19 26.56
N PHE A 491 -28.64 -21.72 27.14
CA PHE A 491 -29.88 -22.07 26.44
C PHE A 491 -30.89 -22.54 27.48
N GLU A 492 -31.71 -21.61 27.94
CA GLU A 492 -32.96 -21.90 28.62
C GLU A 492 -33.91 -22.68 27.69
N ASN A 493 -34.54 -23.69 28.27
CA ASN A 493 -35.85 -24.22 27.93
C ASN A 493 -36.16 -24.50 26.46
N ILE A 494 -35.73 -25.67 25.98
CA ILE A 494 -36.55 -26.43 25.03
C ILE A 494 -36.65 -27.86 25.57
N LYS A 495 -37.79 -28.19 26.19
CA LYS A 495 -38.16 -29.57 26.52
C LYS A 495 -38.43 -30.31 25.20
N MET A 496 -37.41 -30.93 24.63
CA MET A 496 -37.59 -31.91 23.54
C MET A 496 -37.26 -33.30 24.07
N ASP A 497 -38.31 -34.06 24.41
CA ASP A 497 -38.19 -35.45 24.86
C ASP A 497 -37.90 -36.43 23.72
N ASP A 498 -38.14 -36.05 22.45
CA ASP A 498 -37.92 -36.92 21.30
C ASP A 498 -36.46 -36.88 20.78
N THR A 499 -35.80 -38.03 20.80
CA THR A 499 -34.43 -38.21 20.28
C THR A 499 -34.37 -38.00 18.76
N LEU A 500 -35.45 -38.32 18.04
CA LEU A 500 -35.53 -38.14 16.59
C LEU A 500 -35.57 -36.65 16.24
N ALA A 501 -36.30 -35.85 17.02
CA ALA A 501 -36.36 -34.40 16.86
C ALA A 501 -35.00 -33.71 17.13
N ILE A 502 -34.20 -34.24 18.06
CA ILE A 502 -32.84 -33.73 18.32
C ILE A 502 -31.90 -34.04 17.15
N ILE A 503 -32.00 -35.24 16.57
CA ILE A 503 -31.20 -35.64 15.39
C ILE A 503 -31.60 -34.82 14.17
N GLU A 504 -32.89 -34.57 13.96
CA GLU A 504 -33.39 -33.74 12.87
C GLU A 504 -32.96 -32.27 13.03
N LEU A 505 -33.03 -31.73 14.26
CA LEU A 505 -32.54 -30.40 14.58
C LEU A 505 -31.03 -30.26 14.33
N LEU A 506 -30.24 -31.26 14.72
CA LEU A 506 -28.81 -31.34 14.45
C LEU A 506 -28.54 -31.35 12.94
N GLY A 507 -29.25 -32.19 12.19
CA GLY A 507 -29.15 -32.27 10.73
C GLY A 507 -29.47 -30.94 10.05
N ASN A 508 -30.52 -30.25 10.51
CA ASN A 508 -30.92 -28.94 9.99
C ASN A 508 -29.88 -27.85 10.29
N LYS A 509 -29.29 -27.84 11.49
CA LYS A 509 -28.24 -26.88 11.89
C LYS A 509 -26.92 -27.14 11.16
N VAL A 510 -26.52 -28.40 10.98
CA VAL A 510 -25.34 -28.78 10.19
C VAL A 510 -25.53 -28.39 8.73
N LYS A 511 -26.72 -28.61 8.15
CA LYS A 511 -27.04 -28.20 6.77
C LYS A 511 -27.02 -26.68 6.60
N HIS A 512 -27.53 -25.93 7.58
CA HIS A 512 -27.41 -24.47 7.61
C HIS A 512 -25.95 -24.02 7.67
N GLY A 513 -25.13 -24.66 8.50
CA GLY A 513 -23.69 -24.40 8.58
C GLY A 513 -22.92 -24.66 7.30
N MET A 514 -23.23 -25.76 6.63
CA MET A 514 -22.67 -26.08 5.32
C MET A 514 -23.03 -25.03 4.27
N GLY A 515 -24.24 -24.45 4.34
CA GLY A 515 -24.65 -23.33 3.50
C GLY A 515 -23.85 -22.04 3.77
N VAL A 516 -23.55 -21.73 5.04
CA VAL A 516 -22.74 -20.55 5.42
C VAL A 516 -21.28 -20.73 5.00
N LEU A 517 -20.73 -21.93 5.13
CA LEU A 517 -19.36 -22.26 4.69
C LEU A 517 -19.23 -22.23 3.16
N ASN A 518 -20.17 -22.82 2.42
CA ASN A 518 -20.17 -22.76 0.96
C ASN A 518 -20.33 -21.32 0.42
N ALA A 519 -21.06 -20.46 1.13
CA ALA A 519 -21.14 -19.04 0.77
C ALA A 519 -19.81 -18.30 1.03
N SER A 520 -19.02 -18.75 2.01
CA SER A 520 -17.67 -18.24 2.28
C SER A 520 -16.65 -18.69 1.23
N ASP A 521 -16.74 -19.92 0.74
CA ASP A 521 -15.89 -20.42 -0.35
C ASP A 521 -16.13 -19.65 -1.65
N LYS A 522 -17.40 -19.36 -1.96
CA LYS A 522 -17.78 -18.52 -3.11
C LYS A 522 -17.26 -17.08 -2.99
N TYR A 523 -17.13 -16.58 -1.75
CA TYR A 523 -16.52 -15.29 -1.45
C TYR A 523 -14.99 -15.32 -1.60
N LEU A 524 -14.35 -16.47 -1.31
CA LEU A 524 -12.92 -16.68 -1.52
C LEU A 524 -12.58 -16.77 -3.02
N GLU A 525 -13.42 -17.44 -3.80
CA GLU A 525 -13.30 -17.60 -5.26
C GLU A 525 -13.42 -16.25 -5.98
N THR A 526 -14.40 -15.43 -5.60
CA THR A 526 -14.56 -14.06 -6.12
C THR A 526 -13.46 -13.10 -5.66
N MET A 527 -12.79 -13.38 -4.54
CA MET A 527 -11.62 -12.63 -4.08
C MET A 527 -10.37 -12.98 -4.88
N ASP A 528 -10.18 -14.25 -5.25
CA ASP A 528 -9.08 -14.68 -6.12
C ASP A 528 -9.21 -14.08 -7.52
N GLU A 529 -10.41 -14.03 -8.09
CA GLU A 529 -10.67 -13.34 -9.38
C GLU A 529 -10.39 -11.83 -9.28
N ALA A 530 -10.86 -11.14 -8.22
CA ALA A 530 -10.61 -9.71 -8.04
C ALA A 530 -9.14 -9.38 -7.72
N LEU A 531 -8.40 -10.31 -7.11
CA LEU A 531 -6.96 -10.17 -6.90
C LEU A 531 -6.17 -10.43 -8.19
N LEU A 532 -6.62 -11.35 -9.05
CA LEU A 532 -6.07 -11.55 -10.38
C LEU A 532 -6.19 -10.29 -11.24
N ASP A 533 -7.39 -9.69 -11.31
CA ASP A 533 -7.65 -8.45 -12.05
C ASP A 533 -6.83 -7.26 -11.50
N LYS A 534 -6.66 -7.17 -10.18
CA LYS A 534 -5.82 -6.12 -9.55
C LYS A 534 -4.33 -6.33 -9.80
N LEU A 535 -3.86 -7.57 -9.90
CA LEU A 535 -2.47 -7.89 -10.21
C LEU A 535 -2.16 -7.65 -11.70
N GLU A 536 -3.12 -7.96 -12.58
CA GLU A 536 -3.01 -7.72 -14.02
C GLU A 536 -3.02 -6.21 -14.34
N THR A 537 -3.88 -5.43 -13.67
CA THR A 537 -3.89 -3.95 -13.79
C THR A 537 -2.64 -3.28 -13.22
N LEU A 538 -2.04 -3.80 -12.14
CA LEU A 538 -0.74 -3.33 -11.63
C LEU A 538 0.44 -3.72 -12.54
N SER A 539 0.37 -4.87 -13.21
CA SER A 539 1.36 -5.30 -14.20
C SER A 539 1.34 -4.43 -15.46
N ILE A 540 0.16 -4.00 -15.90
CA ILE A 540 0.01 -3.08 -17.04
C ILE A 540 0.47 -1.66 -16.67
N ALA A 541 0.19 -1.19 -15.44
CA ALA A 541 0.64 0.13 -14.98
C ALA A 541 2.17 0.23 -14.80
N THR A 542 2.86 -0.88 -14.53
CA THR A 542 4.33 -0.92 -14.34
C THR A 542 5.11 -1.19 -15.63
N THR A 543 4.42 -1.53 -16.73
CA THR A 543 5.01 -1.73 -18.06
C THR A 543 4.73 -0.58 -19.03
N SER A 544 3.90 0.40 -18.65
CA SER A 544 3.72 1.63 -19.44
C SER A 544 4.93 2.55 -19.34
N VAL A 545 5.40 2.98 -20.51
CA VAL A 545 6.63 3.76 -20.78
C VAL A 545 6.62 5.15 -20.11
N GLU A 546 5.47 5.65 -19.64
CA GLU A 546 5.34 6.98 -19.02
C GLU A 546 5.66 7.03 -17.52
N GLY A 547 5.72 5.89 -16.82
CA GLY A 547 6.05 5.85 -15.38
C GLY A 547 7.53 6.05 -15.06
N ARG A 548 8.41 6.07 -16.07
CA ARG A 548 9.88 6.01 -15.91
C ARG A 548 10.58 7.36 -15.81
N THR A 549 9.88 8.47 -16.05
CA THR A 549 10.50 9.81 -16.16
C THR A 549 10.38 10.69 -14.92
N MET A 550 9.61 10.30 -13.88
CA MET A 550 9.37 11.15 -12.70
C MET A 550 10.22 10.81 -11.46
N ARG A 551 11.05 9.75 -11.48
CA ARG A 551 11.90 9.35 -10.33
C ARG A 551 13.39 9.61 -10.47
N VAL A 552 13.81 10.41 -11.45
CA VAL A 552 15.23 10.70 -11.70
C VAL A 552 15.71 12.02 -11.07
N ASN A 553 14.81 12.92 -10.64
CA ASN A 553 15.20 14.25 -10.14
C ASN A 553 14.71 14.55 -8.72
N SER A 554 15.28 13.88 -7.73
CA SER A 554 15.24 14.33 -6.33
C SER A 554 16.42 13.74 -5.55
N GLY A 555 17.60 14.34 -5.75
CA GLY A 555 18.83 14.01 -5.03
C GLY A 555 18.85 14.54 -3.60
N GLY A 556 18.05 13.95 -2.72
CA GLY A 556 18.10 14.20 -1.27
C GLY A 556 18.43 12.93 -0.49
N PRO A 557 19.30 12.97 0.53
CA PRO A 557 19.58 11.80 1.35
C PRO A 557 18.38 11.45 2.24
N LEU A 558 18.12 10.14 2.38
CA LEU A 558 17.00 9.56 3.13
C LEU A 558 17.17 9.54 4.66
N PHE A 559 18.18 10.21 5.21
CA PHE A 559 18.39 10.34 6.66
C PHE A 559 18.91 11.73 7.04
N PRO A 560 18.37 12.37 8.11
CA PRO A 560 18.95 13.60 8.66
C PRO A 560 20.34 13.31 9.23
N ARG A 561 21.35 14.05 8.77
CA ARG A 561 22.69 14.05 9.36
C ARG A 561 22.59 14.74 10.73
N PHE A 562 22.94 14.03 11.81
CA PHE A 562 23.10 14.65 13.13
C PHE A 562 24.21 15.71 13.08
N PRO A 563 24.01 16.90 13.70
CA PRO A 563 25.06 17.91 13.74
C PRO A 563 26.17 17.48 14.69
N SER A 564 27.41 17.44 14.18
CA SER A 564 28.61 17.34 15.01
C SER A 564 28.77 18.63 15.80
N CYS A 565 28.87 18.48 17.12
CA CYS A 565 29.17 19.54 18.07
C CYS A 565 30.59 20.09 17.81
N ALA A 566 30.69 21.33 17.35
CA ALA A 566 31.88 22.16 17.49
C ALA A 566 31.42 23.62 17.53
N THR A 567 31.38 24.16 18.74
CA THR A 567 31.08 25.56 19.06
C THR A 567 32.22 26.46 18.56
N PRO A 568 31.90 27.64 18.01
CA PRO A 568 32.65 28.85 18.32
C PRO A 568 31.74 29.88 19.01
N ALA A 569 32.33 30.60 19.95
CA ALA A 569 31.66 31.50 20.88
C ALA A 569 31.26 32.86 20.29
N ALA A 570 30.17 33.39 20.86
CA ALA A 570 29.76 34.79 21.06
C ALA A 570 29.18 35.61 19.88
N PRO A 571 28.36 36.67 20.13
CA PRO A 571 27.74 37.14 21.38
C PRO A 571 26.20 37.27 21.33
N LEU A 572 25.66 37.55 22.52
CA LEU A 572 24.27 37.79 22.92
C LEU A 572 23.47 38.75 22.00
N SER A 573 22.25 38.36 21.66
CA SER A 573 21.15 39.29 21.37
C SER A 573 19.90 38.85 22.13
N GLU A 574 19.47 39.74 23.02
CA GLU A 574 18.26 39.68 23.82
C GLU A 574 17.03 39.65 22.89
N ASP A 575 16.23 38.59 22.99
CA ASP A 575 14.78 38.56 22.73
C ASP A 575 14.29 37.13 22.99
N GLU A 576 14.18 36.78 24.28
CA GLU A 576 13.53 35.57 24.75
C GLU A 576 12.01 35.78 24.70
N ASP A 577 11.38 35.41 23.59
CA ASP A 577 9.93 35.22 23.56
C ASP A 577 9.57 34.00 24.43
N GLU A 578 8.94 34.32 25.57
CA GLU A 578 8.52 33.44 26.64
C GLU A 578 7.65 32.28 26.11
N VAL A 579 8.26 31.11 25.94
CA VAL A 579 7.56 29.86 25.61
C VAL A 579 6.54 29.55 26.71
N PRO A 580 5.23 29.50 26.42
CA PRO A 580 4.22 29.30 27.45
C PRO A 580 4.47 27.97 28.17
N SER A 581 4.71 28.04 29.49
CA SER A 581 5.04 26.85 30.26
C SER A 581 3.91 25.81 30.13
N ARG A 582 4.28 24.53 30.20
CA ARG A 582 3.35 23.39 30.15
C ARG A 582 2.12 23.56 31.06
N ASN A 583 2.27 24.30 32.18
CA ASN A 583 1.20 24.57 33.11
C ASN A 583 0.19 25.62 32.60
N ALA A 584 0.61 26.55 31.74
CA ALA A 584 -0.27 27.50 31.05
C ALA A 584 -1.12 26.80 29.99
N LEU A 585 -0.49 25.97 29.14
CA LEU A 585 -1.18 25.12 28.15
C LEU A 585 -2.19 24.17 28.80
N LYS A 586 -1.83 23.58 29.95
CA LYS A 586 -2.73 22.69 30.70
C LYS A 586 -3.94 23.44 31.28
N ARG A 587 -3.75 24.66 31.78
CA ARG A 587 -4.86 25.52 32.26
C ARG A 587 -5.79 25.96 31.13
N GLN A 588 -5.23 26.31 29.97
CA GLN A 588 -6.03 26.69 28.79
C GLN A 588 -6.84 25.53 28.23
N ALA A 589 -6.27 24.32 28.20
CA ALA A 589 -6.99 23.11 27.81
C ALA A 589 -8.13 22.77 28.77
N GLN A 590 -7.92 22.94 30.08
CA GLN A 590 -8.95 22.70 31.09
C GLN A 590 -10.11 23.71 30.96
N LEU A 591 -9.82 24.99 30.75
CA LEU A 591 -10.83 26.02 30.48
C LEU A 591 -11.68 25.72 29.24
N LEU A 592 -11.08 25.16 28.18
CA LEU A 592 -11.78 24.74 26.97
C LEU A 592 -12.70 23.53 27.21
N VAL A 593 -12.32 22.62 28.09
CA VAL A 593 -13.16 21.46 28.47
C VAL A 593 -14.33 21.92 29.36
N ASP A 594 -14.06 22.79 30.33
CA ASP A 594 -15.07 23.28 31.28
C ASP A 594 -16.12 24.17 30.59
N THR A 595 -15.71 24.98 29.61
CA THR A 595 -16.63 25.78 28.80
C THR A 595 -17.52 24.94 27.87
N LYS A 596 -17.03 23.79 27.37
CA LYS A 596 -17.82 22.87 26.54
C LYS A 596 -18.73 21.95 27.35
N SER A 597 -18.40 21.67 28.61
CA SER A 597 -19.21 20.84 29.51
C SER A 597 -20.53 21.52 29.94
N ARG A 598 -20.59 22.86 29.96
CA ARG A 598 -21.79 23.62 30.40
C ARG A 598 -22.97 23.65 29.42
N ARG A 599 -22.87 23.12 28.19
CA ARG A 599 -23.99 23.10 27.22
C ARG A 599 -24.55 21.70 26.97
N LYS A 600 -25.12 21.06 27.99
CA LYS A 600 -26.15 20.01 27.83
C LYS A 600 -27.14 20.04 28.99
N GLY A 601 -28.04 21.04 28.97
CA GLY A 601 -29.31 20.93 29.68
C GLY A 601 -30.31 20.20 28.77
N PHE A 602 -30.57 18.92 29.03
CA PHE A 602 -31.72 18.21 28.48
C PHE A 602 -32.82 18.26 29.54
N THR A 603 -33.81 19.13 29.32
CA THR A 603 -35.04 19.17 30.10
C THR A 603 -35.90 17.97 29.73
N PHE A 604 -36.15 17.09 30.69
CA PHE A 604 -37.24 16.11 30.67
C PHE A 604 -38.57 16.87 30.85
N ARG A 605 -39.49 16.78 29.88
CA ARG A 605 -40.90 17.07 30.12
C ARG A 605 -41.65 15.75 30.27
N ARG A 606 -42.47 15.68 31.33
CA ARG A 606 -43.50 14.67 31.57
C ARG A 606 -44.49 14.60 30.41
#